data_AF-A0A9C5ZQN9-F1
#
_entry.id   AF-A0A9C5ZQN9-F1
#
_cell.length_a   1.000
_cell.length_b   1.000
_cell.length_c   1.000
_cell.angle_alpha   90.00
_cell.angle_beta   90.00
_cell.angle_gamma   90.00
#
_symmetry.space_group_name_H-M   'P 1'
#
loop_
_entity.id
_entity.type
_entity.pdbx_description
1 polymer ?
#
loop_
_entity_poly.entity_id
_entity_poly.type
_entity_poly.pdbx_seq_one_letter_code
_entity_poly.pdbx_strand_id
1 'polypeptide(L)'
;MNILLRVICCFLLIEGLQSQEDQIPNVEDIIRPWPACDGLEGVMLPHPNDCRRYYICHYGLAKVQWCPDNLHWNALANRCDNPEVANCVNNNHKIQVTKVRKVLQPHPSVNEENRIKENDCQLCNDLCAQSNQRYLPYPGDCHKFIQCNGHIGYINTCHDLYWNAKLTACYGYCVPN
;
A
#
# COMPACT_ATOMS: atom_id res chain seq x y z
N MET A 1 69.45 -4.39 -17.28
CA MET A 1 68.92 -3.02 -17.47
C MET A 1 68.14 -3.05 -18.78
N ASN A 2 66.86 -3.39 -18.86
CA ASN A 2 65.67 -2.73 -18.32
C ASN A 2 64.47 -3.69 -18.44
N ILE A 3 64.05 -4.31 -17.33
CA ILE A 3 62.77 -5.05 -17.24
C ILE A 3 61.72 -4.22 -16.45
N LEU A 4 62.14 -3.09 -15.87
CA LEU A 4 61.28 -2.23 -15.05
C LEU A 4 60.24 -1.41 -15.85
N LEU A 5 60.28 -1.38 -17.19
CA LEU A 5 59.42 -0.48 -17.97
C LEU A 5 58.10 -1.10 -18.49
N ARG A 6 57.81 -2.37 -18.19
CA ARG A 6 56.53 -3.01 -18.63
C ARG A 6 55.50 -3.22 -17.52
N VAL A 7 55.88 -3.07 -16.25
CA VAL A 7 54.96 -3.35 -15.13
C VAL A 7 54.11 -2.14 -14.76
N ILE A 8 54.57 -0.92 -15.08
CA ILE A 8 53.88 0.31 -14.66
C ILE A 8 52.57 0.56 -15.46
N CYS A 9 52.42 -0.02 -16.65
CA CYS A 9 51.25 0.24 -17.49
C CYS A 9 49.99 -0.59 -17.11
N CYS A 10 50.15 -1.67 -16.32
CA CYS A 10 49.01 -2.47 -15.86
C CYS A 10 48.44 -2.01 -14.51
N PHE A 11 49.15 -1.15 -13.77
CA PHE A 11 48.68 -0.67 -12.46
C PHE A 11 47.72 0.53 -12.54
N LEU A 12 47.63 1.22 -13.68
CA LEU A 12 46.77 2.40 -13.84
C LEU A 12 45.37 2.13 -14.44
N LEU A 13 44.94 0.86 -14.54
CA LEU A 13 43.59 0.51 -15.01
C LEU A 13 42.72 -0.19 -13.95
N ILE A 14 43.17 -0.29 -12.69
CA ILE A 14 42.41 -0.95 -11.60
C ILE A 14 42.07 0.03 -10.46
N GLU A 15 42.09 1.34 -10.71
CA GLU A 15 41.50 2.32 -9.77
C GLU A 15 40.17 2.82 -10.36
N GLY A 16 39.09 2.09 -10.10
CA GLY A 16 37.77 2.57 -10.53
C GLY A 16 36.60 1.60 -10.45
N LEU A 17 36.79 0.31 -10.15
CA LEU A 17 35.68 -0.50 -9.66
C LEU A 17 35.50 -0.19 -8.18
N GLN A 18 34.93 0.97 -7.87
CA GLN A 18 34.24 1.16 -6.59
C GLN A 18 33.09 0.15 -6.60
N SER A 19 33.29 -0.98 -5.92
CA SER A 19 32.18 -1.77 -5.42
C SER A 19 31.36 -0.81 -4.55
N GLN A 20 30.22 -0.37 -5.06
CA GLN A 20 29.17 0.09 -4.16
C GLN A 20 28.81 -1.13 -3.34
N GLU A 21 29.39 -1.20 -2.14
CA GLU A 21 28.83 -1.97 -1.06
C GLU A 21 27.39 -1.46 -0.94
N ASP A 22 26.44 -2.23 -1.47
CA ASP A 22 25.03 -2.02 -1.22
C ASP A 22 24.88 -1.98 0.30
N GLN A 23 24.77 -0.77 0.85
CA GLN A 23 24.55 -0.55 2.26
C GLN A 23 23.21 -1.19 2.59
N ILE A 24 23.25 -2.40 3.14
CA ILE A 24 22.07 -3.08 3.67
C ILE A 24 21.40 -2.08 4.63
N PRO A 25 20.15 -1.67 4.39
CA PRO A 25 19.48 -0.68 5.23
C PRO A 25 19.48 -1.17 6.68
N ASN A 26 19.74 -0.25 7.61
CA ASN A 26 19.81 -0.58 9.03
C ASN A 26 18.52 -1.29 9.47
N VAL A 27 18.65 -2.38 10.21
CA VAL A 27 17.54 -3.23 10.68
C VAL A 27 16.51 -2.42 11.47
N GLU A 28 16.92 -1.32 12.11
CA GLU A 28 16.04 -0.39 12.82
C GLU A 28 15.10 0.40 11.89
N ASP A 29 15.54 0.73 10.67
CA ASP A 29 14.72 1.47 9.70
C ASP A 29 13.64 0.60 9.06
N ILE A 30 13.88 -0.71 9.00
CA ILE A 30 12.98 -1.70 8.42
C ILE A 30 11.77 -1.94 9.34
N ILE A 31 11.88 -1.79 10.66
CA ILE A 31 10.82 -2.11 11.64
C ILE A 31 9.88 -0.92 11.92
N ARG A 32 9.91 0.16 11.13
CA ARG A 32 9.04 1.31 11.39
C ARG A 32 7.56 0.96 11.19
N PRO A 33 6.73 1.05 12.25
CA PRO A 33 5.30 0.84 12.11
C PRO A 33 4.73 1.91 11.18
N TRP A 34 3.89 1.49 10.24
CA TRP A 34 3.17 2.42 9.38
C TRP A 34 1.85 2.85 10.05
N PRO A 35 1.46 4.14 10.02
CA PRO A 35 2.22 5.28 9.48
C PRO A 35 3.43 5.65 10.35
N ALA A 36 4.50 6.13 9.72
CA ALA A 36 5.70 6.58 10.43
C ALA A 36 5.39 7.81 11.28
N CYS A 37 5.78 7.78 12.57
CA CYS A 37 5.54 8.83 13.55
C CYS A 37 6.82 9.45 14.12
N ASP A 38 7.98 9.16 13.51
CA ASP A 38 9.27 9.69 13.97
C ASP A 38 9.27 11.23 13.94
N GLY A 39 9.46 11.84 15.11
CA GLY A 39 9.46 13.30 15.26
C GLY A 39 8.07 13.96 15.13
N LEU A 40 6.99 13.18 15.10
CA LEU A 40 5.61 13.67 14.92
C LEU A 40 4.78 13.61 16.21
N GLU A 41 5.38 13.85 17.38
CA GLU A 41 4.68 13.77 18.67
C GLU A 41 3.39 14.61 18.69
N GLY A 42 2.26 13.99 19.03
CA GLY A 42 0.94 14.63 19.08
C GLY A 42 0.27 14.88 17.72
N VAL A 43 0.94 14.56 16.61
CA VAL A 43 0.36 14.71 15.27
C VAL A 43 -0.73 13.67 15.05
N MET A 44 -1.83 14.12 14.43
CA MET A 44 -2.96 13.28 14.07
C MET A 44 -2.97 13.02 12.56
N LEU A 45 -3.02 11.75 12.16
CA LEU A 45 -2.96 11.33 10.75
C LEU A 45 -4.24 10.59 10.36
N PRO A 46 -4.75 10.76 9.12
CA PRO A 46 -5.93 10.03 8.66
C PRO A 46 -5.65 8.52 8.55
N HIS A 47 -6.64 7.69 8.87
CA HIS A 47 -6.58 6.28 8.55
C HIS A 47 -6.85 6.07 7.05
N PRO A 48 -6.08 5.23 6.33
CA PRO A 48 -6.14 5.15 4.86
C PRO A 48 -7.46 4.60 4.31
N ASN A 49 -8.12 3.77 5.12
CA ASN A 49 -9.20 2.88 4.66
C ASN A 49 -10.46 2.93 5.54
N ASP A 50 -10.43 3.70 6.62
CA ASP A 50 -11.56 3.77 7.55
C ASP A 50 -11.70 5.21 8.04
N CYS A 51 -12.71 5.90 7.51
CA CYS A 51 -12.97 7.29 7.87
C CYS A 51 -13.30 7.47 9.35
N ARG A 52 -13.74 6.43 10.05
CA ARG A 52 -14.05 6.51 11.49
C ARG A 52 -12.80 6.37 12.34
N ARG A 53 -11.63 6.16 11.74
CA ARG A 53 -10.35 6.01 12.45
C ARG A 53 -9.36 7.08 12.03
N TYR A 54 -8.47 7.39 12.95
CA TYR A 54 -7.28 8.22 12.73
C TYR A 54 -6.15 7.68 13.60
N TYR A 55 -4.92 8.12 13.35
CA TYR A 55 -3.78 7.80 14.18
C TYR A 55 -3.37 9.02 15.00
N ILE A 56 -2.93 8.81 16.24
CA ILE A 56 -2.17 9.80 17.02
C ILE A 56 -0.75 9.26 17.18
N CYS A 57 0.22 10.07 16.78
CA CYS A 57 1.63 9.79 16.97
C CYS A 57 2.05 10.08 18.42
N HIS A 58 2.64 9.08 19.09
CA HIS A 58 3.11 9.21 20.46
C HIS A 58 4.30 8.28 20.73
N TYR A 59 5.43 8.83 21.17
CA TYR A 59 6.73 8.16 21.31
C TYR A 59 7.16 7.43 20.03
N GLY A 60 6.99 8.06 18.87
CA GLY A 60 7.37 7.50 17.56
C GLY A 60 6.42 6.39 17.06
N LEU A 61 5.33 6.10 17.77
CA LEU A 61 4.36 5.07 17.40
C LEU A 61 3.01 5.68 17.01
N ALA A 62 2.43 5.19 15.92
CA ALA A 62 1.07 5.51 15.50
C ALA A 62 0.06 4.69 16.30
N LYS A 63 -0.73 5.35 17.14
CA LYS A 63 -1.84 4.72 17.87
C LYS A 63 -3.16 5.00 17.17
N VAL A 64 -3.88 3.94 16.79
CA VAL A 64 -5.23 4.06 16.21
C VAL A 64 -6.20 4.62 17.24
N GLN A 65 -7.02 5.58 16.83
CA GLN A 65 -8.12 6.15 17.58
C GLN A 65 -9.40 6.09 16.76
N TRP A 66 -10.52 6.02 17.47
CA TRP A 66 -11.85 6.00 16.87
C TRP A 66 -12.52 7.35 17.06
N CYS A 67 -13.19 7.81 16.01
CA CYS A 67 -14.14 8.90 16.13
C CYS A 67 -15.38 8.42 16.89
N PRO A 68 -15.93 9.27 17.79
CA PRO A 68 -17.17 8.95 18.47
C PRO A 68 -18.33 8.88 17.48
N ASP A 69 -19.32 8.04 17.81
CA ASP A 69 -20.52 7.82 17.00
C ASP A 69 -20.20 7.50 15.53
N ASN A 70 -20.98 8.06 14.60
CA ASN A 70 -20.81 7.91 13.16
C ASN A 70 -20.03 9.08 12.53
N LEU A 71 -19.13 9.70 13.29
CA LEU A 71 -18.30 10.79 12.79
C LEU A 71 -17.09 10.26 12.02
N HIS A 72 -16.61 11.07 11.09
CA HIS A 72 -15.45 10.80 10.25
C HIS A 72 -14.30 11.75 10.60
N TRP A 73 -13.08 11.26 10.51
CA TRP A 73 -11.88 12.08 10.68
C TRP A 73 -11.77 13.12 9.56
N ASN A 74 -11.73 14.39 9.96
CA ASN A 74 -11.48 15.51 9.08
C ASN A 74 -10.03 15.97 9.27
N ALA A 75 -9.15 15.53 8.38
CA ALA A 75 -7.72 15.84 8.45
C ALA A 75 -7.41 17.34 8.28
N LEU A 76 -8.28 18.10 7.60
CA LEU A 76 -8.10 19.55 7.46
C LEU A 76 -8.43 20.28 8.76
N ALA A 77 -9.40 19.77 9.52
CA ALA A 77 -9.87 20.37 10.76
C ALA A 77 -9.26 19.75 12.02
N ASN A 78 -8.47 18.68 11.88
CA ASN A 78 -7.92 17.86 12.97
C ASN A 78 -8.94 17.47 14.03
N ARG A 79 -10.14 17.03 13.59
CA ARG A 79 -11.20 16.55 14.49
C ARG A 79 -12.11 15.55 13.79
N CYS A 80 -12.93 14.87 14.58
CA CYS A 80 -14.06 14.11 14.07
C CYS A 80 -15.21 15.06 13.73
N ASP A 81 -15.69 14.99 12.49
CA ASP A 81 -16.76 15.81 11.93
C ASP A 81 -17.79 14.92 11.22
N ASN A 82 -18.92 15.51 10.83
CA ASN A 82 -19.93 14.81 10.05
C ASN A 82 -19.34 14.28 8.72
N PRO A 83 -19.73 13.06 8.28
CA PRO A 83 -19.24 12.46 7.04
C PRO A 83 -19.33 13.36 5.80
N GLU A 84 -20.36 14.21 5.72
CA GLU A 84 -20.62 15.13 4.61
C GLU A 84 -19.56 16.23 4.46
N VAL A 85 -18.90 16.62 5.57
CA VAL A 85 -17.93 17.72 5.60
C VAL A 85 -16.52 17.28 5.95
N ALA A 86 -16.37 16.05 6.47
CA ALA A 86 -15.07 15.50 6.85
C ALA A 86 -14.13 15.30 5.64
N ASN A 87 -14.67 15.24 4.42
CA ASN A 87 -13.91 15.06 3.17
C ASN A 87 -12.91 13.88 3.23
N CYS A 88 -13.28 12.84 3.97
CA CYS A 88 -12.43 11.68 4.13
C CYS A 88 -12.25 10.97 2.79
N VAL A 89 -10.99 10.83 2.36
CA VAL A 89 -10.60 10.14 1.14
C VAL A 89 -10.27 8.70 1.49
N ASN A 90 -11.30 7.86 1.60
CA ASN A 90 -11.08 6.42 1.65
C ASN A 90 -10.70 5.93 0.25
N ASN A 91 -9.62 5.15 0.14
CA ASN A 91 -9.29 4.44 -1.11
C ASN A 91 -10.36 3.42 -1.53
N ASN A 92 -11.34 3.13 -0.65
CA ASN A 92 -12.53 2.33 -0.93
C ASN A 92 -13.80 3.14 -1.22
N HIS A 93 -13.73 4.46 -1.45
CA HIS A 93 -14.91 5.27 -1.74
C HIS A 93 -14.74 6.24 -2.93
N LYS A 94 -14.19 5.74 -4.04
CA LYS A 94 -14.50 6.28 -5.38
C LYS A 94 -15.48 5.37 -6.12
N ILE A 95 -16.69 5.23 -5.59
CA ILE A 95 -17.87 5.36 -6.46
C ILE A 95 -18.79 6.39 -5.80
N GLN A 96 -18.51 7.66 -6.07
CA GLN A 96 -19.55 8.66 -6.07
C GLN A 96 -20.48 8.29 -7.23
N VAL A 97 -21.50 7.46 -6.99
CA VAL A 97 -22.63 7.36 -7.93
C VAL A 97 -23.36 8.70 -7.82
N THR A 98 -22.84 9.71 -8.51
CA THR A 98 -23.52 10.98 -8.66
C THR A 98 -24.87 10.64 -9.27
N LYS A 99 -25.95 10.97 -8.57
CA LYS A 99 -27.34 10.88 -9.01
C LYS A 99 -27.46 11.54 -10.40
N VAL A 100 -27.32 10.76 -11.47
CA VAL A 100 -27.53 11.25 -12.84
C VAL A 100 -29.02 11.53 -12.97
N ARG A 101 -29.37 12.81 -13.13
CA ARG A 101 -30.74 13.23 -13.46
C ARG A 101 -31.17 12.53 -14.76
N LYS A 102 -32.37 11.96 -14.74
CA LYS A 102 -33.07 11.37 -15.90
C LYS A 102 -32.97 12.27 -17.14
N VAL A 103 -32.54 11.69 -18.26
CA VAL A 103 -32.97 12.11 -19.60
C VAL A 103 -33.38 10.84 -20.35
N LEU A 104 -34.52 10.91 -21.05
CA LEU A 104 -35.28 9.78 -21.59
C LEU A 104 -34.59 9.05 -22.78
N GLN A 105 -34.91 7.76 -22.88
CA GLN A 105 -34.52 6.64 -23.80
C GLN A 105 -34.82 6.86 -25.31
N PRO A 106 -34.40 5.99 -26.30
CA PRO A 106 -34.27 4.50 -26.23
C PRO A 106 -33.20 3.72 -27.08
N HIS A 107 -32.83 2.53 -26.55
CA HIS A 107 -32.42 1.19 -27.11
C HIS A 107 -31.46 1.05 -28.33
N PRO A 108 -30.56 0.05 -28.37
CA PRO A 108 -30.94 -1.37 -28.46
C PRO A 108 -30.36 -2.30 -27.37
N SER A 109 -31.07 -3.40 -27.17
CA SER A 109 -30.83 -4.52 -26.27
C SER A 109 -29.46 -5.14 -26.47
N VAL A 110 -28.63 -5.09 -25.43
CA VAL A 110 -27.58 -6.07 -25.22
C VAL A 110 -27.99 -6.92 -24.04
N ASN A 111 -27.95 -8.22 -24.27
CA ASN A 111 -28.69 -9.27 -23.57
C ASN A 111 -28.31 -9.41 -22.10
N GLU A 112 -29.33 -9.66 -21.27
CA GLU A 112 -29.29 -10.09 -19.86
C GLU A 112 -28.74 -11.54 -19.73
N GLU A 113 -27.65 -11.84 -20.43
CA GLU A 113 -26.96 -13.15 -20.40
C GLU A 113 -25.45 -13.02 -20.15
N ASN A 114 -24.94 -11.79 -20.02
CA ASN A 114 -23.60 -11.52 -19.53
C ASN A 114 -23.67 -10.70 -18.24
N ARG A 115 -24.21 -11.36 -17.20
CA ARG A 115 -23.80 -11.07 -15.82
C ARG A 115 -22.28 -11.22 -15.80
N ILE A 116 -21.54 -10.10 -15.85
CA ILE A 116 -20.09 -10.11 -15.67
C ILE A 116 -19.84 -10.89 -14.39
N LYS A 117 -19.26 -12.09 -14.56
CA LYS A 117 -18.82 -12.91 -13.46
C LYS A 117 -17.74 -12.10 -12.77
N GLU A 118 -18.09 -11.53 -11.63
CA GLU A 118 -17.22 -11.21 -10.52
C GLU A 118 -16.16 -12.32 -10.42
N ASN A 119 -14.96 -12.13 -11.01
CA ASN A 119 -13.73 -12.95 -10.84
C ASN A 119 -12.54 -12.63 -11.78
N ASP A 120 -12.48 -11.48 -12.47
CA ASP A 120 -11.21 -11.04 -13.08
C ASP A 120 -10.63 -9.88 -12.28
N CYS A 121 -9.80 -10.22 -11.32
CA CYS A 121 -8.89 -9.28 -10.70
C CYS A 121 -7.71 -9.05 -11.67
N GLN A 122 -7.97 -8.27 -12.73
CA GLN A 122 -6.93 -7.88 -13.70
C GLN A 122 -5.73 -7.23 -13.00
N LEU A 123 -6.01 -6.39 -12.00
CA LEU A 123 -4.99 -5.74 -11.17
C LEU A 123 -4.04 -6.74 -10.49
N CYS A 124 -4.56 -7.83 -9.90
CA CYS A 124 -3.68 -8.78 -9.23
C CYS A 124 -2.97 -9.72 -10.21
N ASN A 125 -3.58 -10.04 -11.36
CA ASN A 125 -2.86 -10.76 -12.42
C ASN A 125 -1.65 -9.94 -12.90
N ASP A 126 -1.82 -8.64 -13.12
CA ASP A 126 -0.73 -7.74 -13.54
C ASP A 126 0.38 -7.66 -12.48
N LEU A 127 0.02 -7.63 -11.20
CA LEU A 127 0.97 -7.63 -10.09
C LEU A 127 1.72 -8.97 -9.96
N CYS A 128 1.02 -10.10 -10.13
CA CYS A 128 1.61 -11.43 -10.17
C CYS A 128 2.48 -11.65 -11.41
N ALA A 129 2.21 -10.96 -12.53
CA ALA A 129 3.06 -11.00 -13.71
C ALA A 129 4.36 -10.21 -13.54
N GLN A 130 4.36 -9.19 -12.67
CA GLN A 130 5.51 -8.32 -12.41
C GLN A 130 6.33 -8.76 -11.18
N SER A 131 5.83 -9.72 -10.40
CA SER A 131 6.51 -10.20 -9.19
C SER A 131 6.70 -11.71 -9.20
N ASN A 132 7.83 -12.16 -8.67
CA ASN A 132 8.10 -13.59 -8.44
C ASN A 132 7.63 -14.08 -7.06
N GLN A 133 6.92 -13.26 -6.29
CA GLN A 133 6.45 -13.63 -4.96
C GLN A 133 5.12 -14.40 -5.03
N ARG A 134 5.00 -15.45 -4.21
CA ARG A 134 3.76 -16.23 -4.08
C ARG A 134 2.63 -15.44 -3.40
N TYR A 135 2.97 -14.52 -2.51
CA TYR A 135 2.00 -13.68 -1.81
C TYR A 135 2.41 -12.22 -1.92
N LEU A 136 1.47 -11.36 -2.29
CA LEU A 136 1.65 -9.92 -2.43
C LEU A 136 0.65 -9.17 -1.55
N PRO A 137 1.01 -7.98 -1.04
CA PRO A 137 0.03 -7.12 -0.38
C PRO A 137 -1.02 -6.64 -1.38
N TYR A 138 -2.27 -6.50 -0.92
CA TYR A 138 -3.32 -5.90 -1.75
C TYR A 138 -3.21 -4.36 -1.71
N PRO A 139 -3.16 -3.67 -2.86
CA PRO A 139 -3.08 -2.22 -2.90
C PRO A 139 -4.31 -1.57 -2.25
N GLY A 140 -4.09 -0.76 -1.21
CA GLY A 140 -5.16 -0.01 -0.57
C GLY A 140 -6.05 -0.81 0.38
N ASP A 141 -5.75 -2.06 0.69
CA ASP A 141 -6.49 -2.82 1.72
C ASP A 141 -5.58 -3.78 2.49
N CYS A 142 -5.21 -3.38 3.71
CA CYS A 142 -4.40 -4.19 4.61
C CYS A 142 -5.12 -5.46 5.10
N HIS A 143 -6.45 -5.58 4.98
CA HIS A 143 -7.12 -6.85 5.30
C HIS A 143 -7.11 -7.81 4.13
N LYS A 144 -6.50 -7.45 2.99
CA LYS A 144 -6.43 -8.31 1.82
C LYS A 144 -4.99 -8.57 1.41
N PHE A 145 -4.81 -9.71 0.78
CA PHE A 145 -3.57 -10.08 0.12
C PHE A 145 -3.86 -10.83 -1.16
N ILE A 146 -2.88 -10.85 -2.05
CA ILE A 146 -2.96 -11.52 -3.33
C ILE A 146 -2.12 -12.80 -3.22
N GLN A 147 -2.70 -13.93 -3.58
CA GLN A 147 -1.98 -15.18 -3.76
C GLN A 147 -1.77 -15.41 -5.25
N CYS A 148 -0.52 -15.51 -5.68
CA CYS A 148 -0.14 -15.74 -7.07
C CYS A 148 0.09 -17.24 -7.34
N ASN A 149 -0.62 -17.76 -8.33
CA ASN A 149 -0.34 -19.05 -8.96
C ASN A 149 0.13 -18.79 -10.39
N GLY A 150 1.42 -18.49 -10.55
CA GLY A 150 1.97 -17.98 -11.81
C GLY A 150 1.53 -16.54 -12.04
N HIS A 151 0.96 -16.25 -13.22
CA HIS A 151 0.43 -14.92 -13.57
C HIS A 151 -1.00 -14.69 -13.10
N ILE A 152 -1.63 -15.68 -12.47
CA ILE A 152 -3.00 -15.59 -12.00
C ILE A 152 -2.99 -15.27 -10.51
N GLY A 153 -3.58 -14.13 -10.15
CA GLY A 153 -3.71 -13.64 -8.78
C GLY A 153 -5.10 -13.94 -8.21
N TYR A 154 -5.14 -14.37 -6.96
CA TYR A 154 -6.36 -14.58 -6.19
C TYR A 154 -6.37 -13.65 -4.98
N ILE A 155 -7.43 -12.87 -4.81
CA ILE A 155 -7.60 -12.01 -3.64
C ILE A 155 -8.08 -12.87 -2.46
N ASN A 156 -7.39 -12.75 -1.33
CA ASN A 156 -7.74 -13.37 -0.06
C ASN A 156 -7.89 -12.29 1.02
N THR A 157 -8.64 -12.60 2.07
CA THR A 157 -8.98 -11.66 3.16
C THR A 157 -8.54 -12.20 4.51
N CYS A 158 -7.81 -11.39 5.28
CA CYS A 158 -7.32 -11.66 6.63
C CYS A 158 -8.38 -11.49 7.74
N HIS A 159 -9.65 -11.21 7.38
CA HIS A 159 -10.77 -11.00 8.29
C HIS A 159 -10.46 -9.91 9.35
N ASP A 160 -10.33 -10.26 10.63
CA ASP A 160 -10.05 -9.33 11.74
C ASP A 160 -8.55 -9.01 11.90
N LEU A 161 -7.70 -9.60 11.06
CA LEU A 161 -6.25 -9.40 11.05
C LEU A 161 -5.80 -8.63 9.80
N TYR A 162 -4.54 -8.22 9.80
CA TYR A 162 -3.94 -7.44 8.73
C TYR A 162 -2.83 -8.23 8.04
N TRP A 163 -2.70 -8.12 6.72
CA TRP A 163 -1.61 -8.72 5.98
C TRP A 163 -0.27 -8.10 6.37
N ASN A 164 0.66 -8.95 6.77
CA ASN A 164 2.04 -8.60 7.04
C ASN A 164 2.92 -9.24 5.95
N ALA A 165 3.39 -8.42 5.01
CA ALA A 165 4.11 -8.90 3.84
C ALA A 165 5.50 -9.50 4.17
N LYS A 166 6.10 -9.11 5.30
CA LYS A 166 7.35 -9.72 5.79
C LYS A 166 7.13 -11.10 6.36
N LEU A 167 6.04 -11.28 7.10
CA LEU A 167 5.67 -12.59 7.64
C LEU A 167 4.94 -13.46 6.61
N THR A 168 4.55 -12.88 5.47
CA THR A 168 3.69 -13.51 4.46
C THR A 168 2.44 -14.15 5.07
N ALA A 169 1.85 -13.47 6.06
CA ALA A 169 0.75 -13.99 6.86
C ALA A 169 -0.14 -12.86 7.41
N CYS A 170 -1.35 -13.22 7.81
CA CYS A 170 -2.24 -12.33 8.55
C CYS A 170 -1.77 -12.21 10.01
N TYR A 171 -1.58 -10.97 10.47
CA TYR A 171 -1.03 -10.64 11.78
C TYR A 171 -1.76 -9.44 12.41
N GLY A 172 -1.43 -9.11 13.67
CA GLY A 172 -2.09 -8.02 14.41
C GLY A 172 -1.80 -6.60 13.89
N TYR A 173 -0.87 -6.43 12.93
CA TYR A 173 -0.55 -5.14 12.32
C TYR A 173 -0.17 -5.30 10.85
N CYS A 174 -0.42 -4.27 10.05
CA CYS A 174 -0.15 -4.26 8.61
C CYS A 174 1.31 -3.92 8.31
N VAL A 175 1.91 -4.62 7.35
CA VAL A 175 3.23 -4.28 6.78
C VAL A 175 3.15 -4.43 5.27
N PRO A 176 3.12 -3.33 4.49
CA PRO A 176 3.24 -3.41 3.04
C PRO A 176 4.67 -3.82 2.61
N ASN A 177 4.80 -4.37 1.40
CA ASN A 177 6.10 -4.69 0.76
C ASN A 177 6.90 -3.43 0.46
#